data_AF-K1LWW4-F1
#
_entry.id   AF-K1LWW4-F1
#
_cell.length_a   1.000
_cell.length_b   1.000
_cell.length_c   1.000
_cell.angle_alpha   90.00
_cell.angle_beta   90.00
_cell.angle_gamma   90.00
#
_symmetry.space_group_name_H-M   'P 1'
#
loop_
_entity.id
_entity.type
_entity.pdbx_description
1 polymer ?
#
loop_
_entity_poly.entity_id
_entity_poly.type
_entity_poly.pdbx_seq_one_letter_code
_entity_poly.pdbx_strand_id
1 'polypeptide(L)'
;MAKKRLIDYELSDLYEWIEEGQPSAVPEAFASYVSLLDKIRGMMLRHDIYGSKEAIIKHLIAFEPELKGNRLKATQFYNEAIEYFYSDNQISKVAWRNLYADELDKAYNLAIALAENTGDIEKASKIKERAAKMRGLDKDDPVQLPDEALQKPFKIYTMEMDKHFELPNEDRKAIELWIDENTPELTEKHRERLKQESLILPVKLFQDEEENPRKD
;
A
#
# COMPACT_ATOMS: atom_id res chain seq x y z
N MET A 1 29.85 13.51 -21.93
CA MET A 1 28.86 13.29 -20.86
C MET A 1 29.47 13.79 -19.56
N ALA A 2 28.74 14.58 -18.76
CA ALA A 2 29.26 15.07 -17.48
C ALA A 2 29.53 13.89 -16.54
N LYS A 3 30.67 13.89 -15.84
CA LYS A 3 31.02 12.83 -14.88
C LYS A 3 30.09 12.95 -13.66
N LYS A 4 29.15 12.00 -13.50
CA LYS A 4 28.27 11.91 -12.31
C LYS A 4 29.12 11.85 -11.03
N ARG A 5 28.73 12.60 -10.00
CA ARG A 5 29.30 12.53 -8.64
C ARG A 5 28.50 11.55 -7.80
N LEU A 6 29.01 11.13 -6.64
CA LEU A 6 28.33 10.17 -5.74
C LEU A 6 26.89 10.59 -5.39
N ILE A 7 26.69 11.88 -5.15
CA ILE A 7 25.39 12.47 -4.76
C ILE A 7 24.36 12.35 -5.90
N ASP A 8 24.83 12.20 -7.14
CA ASP A 8 24.00 12.14 -8.33
C ASP A 8 23.54 10.70 -8.65
N TYR A 9 24.02 9.68 -7.92
CA TYR A 9 23.58 8.30 -8.05
C TYR A 9 22.37 7.99 -7.16
N GLU A 10 21.53 7.09 -7.66
CA GLU A 10 20.35 6.57 -6.99
C GLU A 10 20.27 5.04 -7.13
N LEU A 11 19.37 4.44 -6.35
CA LEU A 11 19.20 2.99 -6.33
C LEU A 11 18.77 2.40 -7.69
N SER A 12 18.04 3.16 -8.51
CA SER A 12 17.70 2.77 -9.88
C SER A 12 18.94 2.58 -10.75
N ASP A 13 19.94 3.46 -10.64
CA ASP A 13 21.21 3.33 -11.39
C ASP A 13 21.92 2.01 -11.02
N LEU A 14 21.77 1.54 -9.77
CA LEU A 14 22.33 0.27 -9.32
C LEU A 14 21.61 -0.93 -9.92
N TYR A 15 20.27 -0.90 -9.95
CA TYR A 15 19.49 -1.97 -10.56
C TYR A 15 19.69 -2.05 -12.08
N GLU A 16 19.68 -0.92 -12.78
CA GLU A 16 19.99 -0.85 -14.21
C GLU A 16 21.39 -1.42 -14.49
N TRP A 17 22.39 -1.07 -13.67
CA TRP A 17 23.75 -1.60 -13.82
C TRP A 17 23.83 -3.12 -13.61
N ILE A 18 23.09 -3.67 -12.64
CA ILE A 18 23.01 -5.11 -12.39
C ILE A 18 22.33 -5.84 -13.56
N GLU A 19 21.24 -5.28 -14.11
CA GLU A 19 20.48 -5.85 -15.22
C GLU A 19 21.26 -5.83 -16.55
N GLU A 20 22.00 -4.76 -16.82
CA GLU A 20 22.82 -4.63 -18.03
C GLU A 20 24.02 -5.60 -18.07
N GLY A 21 24.43 -6.15 -16.93
CA GLY A 21 25.45 -7.20 -16.84
C GLY A 21 26.79 -6.84 -17.49
N GLN A 22 27.25 -5.59 -17.35
CA GLN A 22 28.43 -5.12 -18.09
C GLN A 22 29.78 -5.62 -17.52
N PRO A 23 30.73 -6.05 -18.39
CA PRO A 23 32.10 -6.43 -18.02
C PRO A 23 33.09 -5.26 -17.93
N SER A 24 32.67 -4.00 -18.11
CA SER A 24 33.57 -2.84 -18.10
C SER A 24 33.88 -2.32 -16.69
N ALA A 25 35.04 -1.66 -16.54
CA ALA A 25 35.47 -1.07 -15.28
C ALA A 25 34.42 -0.11 -14.69
N VAL A 26 34.07 -0.36 -13.43
CA VAL A 26 33.08 0.42 -12.68
C VAL A 26 33.55 1.88 -12.53
N PRO A 27 32.69 2.89 -12.82
CA PRO A 27 33.03 4.28 -12.53
C PRO A 27 33.35 4.47 -11.05
N GLU A 28 34.46 5.12 -10.72
CA GLU A 28 34.93 5.29 -9.34
C GLU A 28 33.87 5.89 -8.41
N ALA A 29 33.12 6.89 -8.88
CA ALA A 29 32.05 7.51 -8.09
C ALA A 29 30.86 6.57 -7.84
N PHE A 30 30.58 5.62 -8.75
CA PHE A 30 29.56 4.60 -8.58
C PHE A 30 30.03 3.50 -7.61
N ALA A 31 31.30 3.08 -7.70
CA ALA A 31 31.90 2.17 -6.74
C ALA A 31 31.86 2.75 -5.31
N SER A 32 32.13 4.05 -5.16
CA SER A 32 32.00 4.76 -3.88
C SER A 32 30.55 4.82 -3.39
N TYR A 33 29.57 5.00 -4.27
CA TYR A 33 28.14 4.93 -3.90
C TYR A 33 27.76 3.55 -3.36
N VAL A 34 28.11 2.46 -4.06
CA VAL A 34 27.81 1.09 -3.58
C VAL A 34 28.54 0.78 -2.28
N SER A 35 29.80 1.21 -2.16
CA SER A 35 30.58 1.06 -0.92
C SER A 35 29.97 1.83 0.25
N LEU A 36 29.36 3.00 -0.02
CA LEU A 36 28.65 3.78 0.99
C LEU A 36 27.40 3.04 1.48
N LEU A 37 26.63 2.39 0.60
CA LEU A 37 25.48 1.58 1.01
C LEU A 37 25.92 0.45 1.95
N ASP A 38 26.99 -0.28 1.62
CA ASP A 38 27.50 -1.36 2.48
C ASP A 38 28.06 -0.83 3.80
N LYS A 39 28.72 0.34 3.80
CA LYS A 39 29.14 1.03 5.03
C LYS A 39 27.94 1.35 5.92
N ILE A 40 26.84 1.83 5.35
CA ILE A 40 25.60 2.09 6.08
C ILE A 40 25.05 0.81 6.69
N ARG A 41 25.00 -0.28 5.92
CA ARG A 41 24.61 -1.60 6.43
C ARG A 41 25.50 -2.04 7.61
N GLY A 42 26.82 -1.92 7.47
CA GLY A 42 27.77 -2.24 8.54
C GLY A 42 27.58 -1.38 9.81
N MET A 43 27.17 -0.12 9.66
CA MET A 43 26.78 0.71 10.81
C MET A 43 25.48 0.21 11.45
N MET A 44 24.47 -0.15 10.66
CA MET A 44 23.20 -0.69 11.18
C MET A 44 23.39 -1.97 12.00
N LEU A 45 24.31 -2.84 11.60
CA LEU A 45 24.60 -4.09 12.32
C LEU A 45 25.29 -3.86 13.68
N ARG A 46 25.93 -2.69 13.89
CA ARG A 46 26.59 -2.30 15.14
C ARG A 46 25.64 -1.48 16.01
N HIS A 47 24.61 -2.15 16.53
CA HIS A 47 23.56 -1.53 17.34
C HIS A 47 24.07 -0.89 18.64
N ASP A 48 25.23 -1.32 19.13
CA ASP A 48 25.93 -0.82 20.32
C ASP A 48 26.52 0.58 20.10
N ILE A 49 26.96 0.90 18.88
CA ILE A 49 27.59 2.18 18.53
C ILE A 49 26.62 3.08 17.76
N TYR A 50 25.84 2.51 16.84
CA TYR A 50 24.97 3.21 15.90
C TYR A 50 23.51 2.81 16.06
N GLY A 51 23.06 2.60 17.30
CA GLY A 51 21.73 2.06 17.63
C GLY A 51 20.52 2.88 17.22
N SER A 52 20.70 4.01 16.51
CA SER A 52 19.60 4.79 15.95
C SER A 52 19.93 5.29 14.54
N LYS A 53 18.90 5.43 13.71
CA LYS A 53 18.97 6.11 12.40
C LYS A 53 19.67 7.47 12.51
N GLU A 54 19.38 8.22 13.58
CA GLU A 54 19.96 9.54 13.81
C GLU A 54 21.48 9.50 14.04
N ALA A 55 21.98 8.51 14.78
CA ALA A 55 23.40 8.33 15.02
C ALA A 55 24.15 8.04 13.70
N ILE A 56 23.55 7.21 12.84
CA ILE A 56 24.10 6.89 11.51
C ILE A 56 24.13 8.14 10.62
N ILE A 57 23.02 8.88 10.56
CA ILE A 57 22.95 10.13 9.77
C ILE A 57 23.98 11.15 10.25
N LYS A 58 24.10 11.37 11.56
CA LYS A 58 25.12 12.29 12.12
C LYS A 58 26.53 11.86 11.77
N HIS A 59 26.82 10.55 11.83
CA HIS A 59 28.12 10.03 11.43
C HIS A 59 28.41 10.26 9.95
N LEU A 60 27.44 9.99 9.06
CA LEU A 60 27.58 10.25 7.63
C LEU A 60 27.90 11.72 7.34
N ILE A 61 27.14 12.64 7.92
CA ILE A 61 27.32 14.09 7.69
C ILE A 61 28.65 14.61 8.27
N ALA A 62 29.17 13.97 9.31
CA ALA A 62 30.42 14.39 9.96
C ALA A 62 31.67 13.83 9.26
N PHE A 63 31.62 12.57 8.81
CA PHE A 63 32.80 11.83 8.35
C PHE A 63 32.84 11.56 6.85
N GLU A 64 31.73 11.69 6.12
CA GLU A 64 31.74 11.59 4.66
C GLU A 64 31.92 12.98 4.03
N PRO A 65 33.02 13.24 3.31
CA PRO A 65 33.31 14.55 2.72
C PRO A 65 32.20 15.05 1.78
N GLU A 66 31.62 14.13 1.01
CA GLU A 66 30.61 14.44 0.00
C GLU A 66 29.20 14.64 0.60
N LEU A 67 28.97 14.19 1.83
CA LEU A 67 27.72 14.40 2.57
C LEU A 67 27.83 15.49 3.64
N LYS A 68 28.94 16.21 3.70
CA LYS A 68 29.20 17.20 4.74
C LYS A 68 28.11 18.27 4.77
N GLY A 69 27.39 18.35 5.89
CA GLY A 69 26.24 19.23 6.08
C GLY A 69 24.95 18.82 5.34
N ASN A 70 24.96 17.77 4.51
CA ASN A 70 23.81 17.38 3.70
C ASN A 70 23.00 16.24 4.33
N ARG A 71 22.13 16.62 5.27
CA ARG A 71 21.27 15.68 6.00
C ARG A 71 20.25 14.96 5.12
N LEU A 72 19.70 15.65 4.14
CA LEU A 72 18.68 15.09 3.25
C LEU A 72 19.27 13.91 2.46
N LYS A 73 20.45 14.10 1.85
CA LYS A 73 21.08 13.04 1.08
C LYS A 73 21.58 11.88 1.95
N ALA A 74 22.11 12.16 3.15
CA ALA A 74 22.47 11.10 4.10
C ALA A 74 21.24 10.25 4.51
N THR A 75 20.07 10.88 4.66
CA THR A 75 18.81 10.18 4.95
C THR A 75 18.34 9.35 3.75
N GLN A 76 18.48 9.89 2.54
CA GLN A 76 18.17 9.18 1.29
C GLN A 76 19.04 7.91 1.18
N PHE A 77 20.36 8.02 1.29
CA PHE A 77 21.26 6.86 1.22
C PHE A 77 21.01 5.84 2.33
N TYR A 78 20.62 6.28 3.53
CA TYR A 78 20.17 5.37 4.59
C TYR A 78 18.95 4.55 4.17
N ASN A 79 17.95 5.18 3.56
CA ASN A 79 16.75 4.49 3.10
C ASN A 79 17.07 3.57 1.91
N GLU A 80 17.89 4.01 0.95
CA GLU A 80 18.33 3.20 -0.19
C GLU A 80 19.11 1.96 0.24
N ALA A 81 19.97 2.06 1.26
CA ALA A 81 20.68 0.91 1.81
C ALA A 81 19.70 -0.11 2.42
N ILE A 82 18.64 0.37 3.10
CA ILE A 82 17.61 -0.52 3.62
C ILE A 82 16.90 -1.25 2.48
N GLU A 83 16.47 -0.50 1.48
CA GLU A 83 15.77 -1.07 0.32
C GLU A 83 16.67 -2.09 -0.40
N TYR A 84 17.91 -1.73 -0.72
CA TYR A 84 18.82 -2.62 -1.45
C TYR A 84 19.12 -3.92 -0.71
N PHE A 85 19.37 -3.87 0.61
CA PHE A 85 19.80 -5.05 1.36
C PHE A 85 18.67 -5.86 2.00
N TYR A 86 17.49 -5.26 2.18
CA TYR A 86 16.38 -5.89 2.92
C TYR A 86 15.04 -5.87 2.17
N SER A 87 14.97 -5.36 0.93
CA SER A 87 13.80 -5.61 0.09
C SER A 87 13.86 -7.06 -0.42
N ASP A 88 13.06 -7.92 0.19
CA ASP A 88 12.82 -9.27 -0.32
C ASP A 88 11.43 -9.34 -0.94
N ASN A 89 11.39 -9.16 -2.26
CA ASN A 89 10.14 -9.28 -3.02
C ASN A 89 9.81 -10.72 -3.40
N GLN A 90 10.71 -11.68 -3.14
CA GLN A 90 10.52 -13.09 -3.55
C GLN A 90 9.97 -13.95 -2.42
N ILE A 91 10.31 -13.66 -1.16
CA ILE A 91 9.86 -14.44 -0.02
C ILE A 91 8.60 -13.81 0.59
N SER A 92 7.52 -14.57 0.63
CA SER A 92 6.27 -14.11 1.24
C SER A 92 6.44 -13.81 2.74
N LYS A 93 5.70 -12.83 3.26
CA LYS A 93 5.67 -12.53 4.70
C LYS A 93 5.29 -13.77 5.54
N VAL A 94 4.50 -14.69 4.98
CA VAL A 94 4.12 -15.95 5.63
C VAL A 94 5.35 -16.87 5.78
N ALA A 95 6.17 -16.99 4.74
CA ALA A 95 7.41 -17.77 4.80
C ALA A 95 8.38 -17.19 5.84
N TRP A 96 8.57 -15.86 5.87
CA TRP A 96 9.39 -15.19 6.90
C TRP A 96 8.88 -15.42 8.33
N ARG A 97 7.57 -15.31 8.55
CA ARG A 97 6.94 -15.60 9.84
C ARG A 97 7.22 -17.03 10.29
N ASN A 98 7.10 -17.99 9.37
CA ASN A 98 7.34 -19.40 9.66
C ASN A 98 8.82 -19.69 9.94
N LEU A 99 9.74 -19.07 9.18
CA LEU A 99 11.18 -19.20 9.41
C LEU A 99 11.58 -18.70 10.80
N TYR A 100 11.18 -17.46 11.15
CA TYR A 100 11.50 -16.90 12.47
C TYR A 100 10.82 -17.66 13.61
N ALA A 101 9.61 -18.17 13.41
CA ALA A 101 8.95 -19.00 14.40
C ALA A 101 9.68 -20.35 14.60
N ASP A 102 10.24 -20.95 13.54
CA ASP A 102 11.06 -22.16 13.64
C ASP A 102 12.39 -21.92 14.36
N GLU A 103 13.05 -20.77 14.11
CA GLU A 103 14.23 -20.35 14.86
C GLU A 103 13.93 -20.18 16.36
N LEU A 104 12.79 -19.58 16.70
CA LEU A 104 12.34 -19.47 18.10
C LEU A 104 12.01 -20.83 18.71
N ASP A 105 11.47 -21.79 17.94
CA ASP A 105 11.24 -23.15 18.44
C ASP A 105 12.56 -23.88 18.75
N LYS A 106 13.58 -23.69 17.90
CA LYS A 106 14.94 -24.19 18.18
C LYS A 106 15.53 -23.54 19.43
N ALA A 107 15.36 -22.22 19.59
CA ALA A 107 15.79 -21.50 20.78
C ALA A 107 15.05 -21.97 22.05
N TYR A 108 13.76 -22.27 21.94
CA TYR A 108 12.96 -22.85 23.02
C TYR A 108 13.50 -24.21 23.46
N ASN A 109 13.76 -25.11 22.50
CA ASN A 109 14.29 -26.44 22.80
C ASN A 109 15.64 -26.36 23.53
N LEU A 110 16.51 -25.44 23.09
CA LEU A 110 17.78 -25.17 23.77
C LEU A 110 17.57 -24.61 25.17
N ALA A 111 16.67 -23.63 25.33
CA ALA A 111 16.37 -23.02 26.62
C ALA A 111 15.82 -24.02 27.63
N ILE A 112 14.95 -24.95 27.21
CA ILE A 112 14.45 -26.03 28.06
C ILE A 112 15.56 -27.03 28.40
N ALA A 113 16.42 -27.38 27.45
CA ALA A 113 17.53 -28.31 27.69
C ALA A 113 18.55 -27.79 28.71
N LEU A 114 18.72 -26.46 28.79
CA LEU A 114 19.65 -25.79 29.71
C LEU A 114 18.96 -25.24 30.97
N ALA A 115 17.66 -25.46 31.15
CA ALA A 115 16.93 -24.89 32.28
C ALA A 115 17.27 -25.60 33.59
N GLU A 116 17.76 -24.84 34.57
CA GLU A 116 18.10 -25.36 35.90
C GLU A 116 17.03 -25.04 36.96
N ASN A 117 16.19 -24.03 36.70
CA ASN A 117 15.16 -23.56 37.61
C ASN A 117 13.84 -23.22 36.90
N THR A 118 12.79 -23.04 37.68
CA THR A 118 11.45 -22.71 37.17
C THR A 118 11.38 -21.35 36.47
N GLY A 119 12.25 -20.40 36.82
CA GLY A 119 12.34 -19.11 36.15
C GLY A 119 12.88 -19.21 34.71
N ASP A 120 13.81 -20.13 34.45
CA ASP A 120 14.33 -20.38 33.10
C ASP A 120 13.29 -21.09 32.23
N ILE A 121 12.47 -21.97 32.83
CA ILE A 121 11.31 -22.57 32.17
C ILE A 121 10.28 -21.48 31.81
N GLU A 122 10.05 -20.48 32.68
CA GLU A 122 9.15 -19.36 32.36
C GLU A 122 9.68 -18.52 31.19
N LYS A 123 10.99 -18.26 31.13
CA LYS A 123 11.63 -17.58 29.99
C LYS A 123 11.48 -18.40 28.70
N ALA A 124 11.66 -19.72 28.78
CA ALA A 124 11.43 -20.61 27.64
C ALA A 124 9.96 -20.54 27.17
N SER A 125 9.00 -20.57 28.11
CA SER A 125 7.58 -20.40 27.78
C SER A 125 7.30 -19.11 27.01
N LYS A 126 7.92 -17.98 27.39
CA LYS A 126 7.82 -16.70 26.66
C LYS A 126 8.41 -16.77 25.24
N ILE A 127 9.50 -17.51 25.03
CA ILE A 127 10.05 -17.76 23.69
C ILE A 127 9.02 -18.51 22.84
N LYS A 128 8.38 -19.54 23.41
CA LYS A 128 7.35 -20.32 22.73
C LYS A 128 6.09 -19.51 22.41
N GLU A 129 5.66 -18.65 23.33
CA GLU A 129 4.54 -17.71 23.11
C GLU A 129 4.82 -16.75 21.95
N ARG A 130 6.05 -16.24 21.84
CA ARG A 130 6.46 -15.38 20.71
C ARG A 130 6.42 -16.14 19.39
N ALA A 131 6.88 -17.39 19.36
CA ALA A 131 6.79 -18.25 18.18
C ALA A 131 5.32 -18.47 17.75
N ALA A 132 4.42 -18.65 18.71
CA ALA A 132 2.99 -18.80 18.43
C ALA A 132 2.37 -17.54 17.82
N LYS A 133 2.70 -16.35 18.37
CA LYS A 133 2.26 -15.06 17.83
C LYS A 133 2.82 -14.78 16.43
N MET A 134 4.07 -15.17 16.16
CA MET A 134 4.64 -15.03 14.81
C MET A 134 3.87 -15.86 13.77
N ARG A 135 3.37 -17.03 14.16
CA ARG A 135 2.49 -17.86 13.31
C ARG A 135 1.07 -17.32 13.19
N GLY A 136 0.71 -16.29 13.96
CA GLY A 136 -0.63 -15.71 13.97
C GLY A 136 -1.66 -16.60 14.66
N LEU A 137 -1.23 -17.52 15.53
CA LEU A 137 -2.13 -18.40 16.31
C LEU A 137 -3.02 -17.62 17.29
N ASP A 138 -2.67 -16.36 17.57
CA ASP A 138 -3.41 -15.43 18.42
C ASP A 138 -4.47 -14.61 17.67
N LYS A 139 -4.55 -14.74 16.34
CA LYS A 139 -5.47 -13.98 15.49
C LYS A 139 -6.57 -14.90 14.98
N ASP A 140 -7.78 -14.35 14.85
CA ASP A 140 -8.87 -15.04 14.18
C ASP A 140 -8.50 -15.31 12.72
N ASP A 141 -8.88 -16.49 12.23
CA ASP A 141 -8.67 -16.86 10.84
C ASP A 141 -9.35 -15.84 9.93
N PRO A 142 -8.66 -15.37 8.86
CA PRO A 142 -9.25 -14.41 7.96
C PRO A 142 -10.49 -15.01 7.30
N VAL A 143 -11.60 -14.26 7.34
CA VAL A 143 -12.83 -14.64 6.65
C VAL A 143 -12.51 -14.78 5.16
N GLN A 144 -12.53 -16.01 4.67
CA GLN A 144 -12.42 -16.28 3.23
C GLN A 144 -13.73 -15.83 2.60
N LEU A 145 -13.69 -14.70 1.89
CA LEU A 145 -14.80 -14.32 1.04
C LEU A 145 -15.00 -15.42 0.00
N PRO A 146 -16.23 -15.89 -0.24
CA PRO A 146 -16.48 -16.84 -1.33
C PRO A 146 -15.98 -16.23 -2.65
N ASP A 147 -15.36 -17.05 -3.50
CA ASP A 147 -14.73 -16.60 -4.74
C ASP A 147 -15.68 -15.77 -5.63
N GLU A 148 -16.98 -16.05 -5.55
CA GLU A 148 -18.07 -15.33 -6.23
C GLU A 148 -18.13 -13.85 -5.85
N ALA A 149 -17.79 -13.47 -4.61
CA ALA A 149 -17.77 -12.07 -4.16
C ALA A 149 -16.55 -11.29 -4.69
N LEU A 150 -15.49 -11.99 -5.10
CA LEU A 150 -14.30 -11.41 -5.72
C LEU A 150 -14.43 -11.29 -7.24
N GLN A 151 -15.44 -11.90 -7.85
CA GLN A 151 -15.69 -11.76 -9.29
C GLN A 151 -16.16 -10.34 -9.62
N LYS A 152 -15.61 -9.81 -10.71
CA LYS A 152 -16.02 -8.50 -11.22
C LYS A 152 -17.50 -8.55 -11.61
N PRO A 153 -18.36 -7.65 -11.10
CA PRO A 153 -19.77 -7.68 -11.46
C PRO A 153 -19.94 -7.43 -12.97
N PHE A 154 -20.82 -8.21 -13.60
CA PHE A 154 -21.22 -7.99 -14.98
C PHE A 154 -22.10 -6.74 -15.05
N LYS A 155 -21.62 -5.72 -15.77
CA LYS A 155 -22.42 -4.51 -16.05
C LYS A 155 -23.15 -4.71 -17.37
N ILE A 156 -24.47 -4.82 -17.31
CA ILE A 156 -25.35 -4.90 -18.48
C ILE A 156 -26.01 -3.53 -18.63
N TYR A 157 -25.77 -2.87 -19.75
CA TYR A 157 -26.47 -1.64 -20.13
C TYR A 157 -27.52 -2.03 -21.17
N THR A 158 -28.79 -1.89 -20.83
CA THR A 158 -29.91 -2.18 -21.75
C THR A 158 -30.95 -1.08 -21.69
N MET A 159 -31.64 -0.87 -22.82
CA MET A 159 -32.81 -0.01 -22.92
C MET A 159 -34.11 -0.82 -22.90
N GLU A 160 -34.02 -2.14 -23.02
CA GLU A 160 -35.15 -3.08 -23.07
C GLU A 160 -35.06 -3.99 -21.85
N MET A 161 -35.72 -3.60 -20.76
CA MET A 161 -35.68 -4.35 -19.50
C MET A 161 -36.49 -5.64 -19.61
N ASP A 162 -37.60 -5.60 -20.32
CA ASP A 162 -38.53 -6.71 -20.55
C ASP A 162 -37.94 -7.90 -21.32
N LYS A 163 -37.02 -7.66 -22.25
CA LYS A 163 -36.37 -8.74 -23.04
C LYS A 163 -35.17 -9.35 -22.35
N HIS A 164 -34.48 -8.57 -21.53
CA HIS A 164 -33.22 -8.98 -20.90
C HIS A 164 -33.36 -9.34 -19.42
N PHE A 165 -34.45 -8.92 -18.79
CA PHE A 165 -34.78 -9.17 -17.39
C PHE A 165 -36.28 -9.48 -17.29
N GLU A 166 -36.69 -10.20 -16.24
CA GLU A 166 -38.11 -10.45 -15.93
C GLU A 166 -38.80 -9.22 -15.30
N LEU A 167 -38.37 -8.03 -15.71
CA LEU A 167 -38.86 -6.74 -15.22
C LEU A 167 -39.64 -6.05 -16.35
N PRO A 168 -40.88 -5.58 -16.10
CA PRO A 168 -41.63 -4.87 -17.12
C PRO A 168 -40.94 -3.55 -17.47
N ASN A 169 -40.99 -3.17 -18.75
CA ASN A 169 -40.67 -1.80 -19.14
C ASN A 169 -41.74 -0.86 -18.56
N GLU A 170 -41.29 0.20 -17.89
CA GLU A 170 -42.20 1.22 -17.36
C GLU A 170 -42.84 2.01 -18.50
N ASP A 171 -44.18 2.16 -18.47
CA ASP A 171 -44.89 3.00 -19.43
C ASP A 171 -44.76 4.48 -19.04
N ARG A 172 -43.93 5.20 -19.79
CA ARG A 172 -43.67 6.64 -19.57
C ARG A 172 -44.95 7.47 -19.61
N LYS A 173 -45.97 7.05 -20.38
CA LYS A 173 -47.26 7.75 -20.45
C LYS A 173 -48.08 7.56 -19.18
N ALA A 174 -48.01 6.36 -18.59
CA ALA A 174 -48.68 6.09 -17.32
C ALA A 174 -48.05 6.88 -16.18
N ILE A 175 -46.73 7.03 -16.18
CA ILE A 175 -46.01 7.86 -15.20
C ILE A 175 -46.37 9.34 -15.39
N GLU A 176 -46.42 9.83 -16.62
CA GLU A 176 -46.83 11.21 -16.90
C GLU A 176 -48.24 11.51 -16.39
N LEU A 177 -49.19 10.62 -16.70
CA LEU A 177 -50.57 10.74 -16.25
C LEU A 177 -50.65 10.70 -14.71
N TRP A 178 -49.91 9.80 -14.08
CA TRP A 178 -49.86 9.70 -12.62
C TRP A 178 -49.31 10.98 -11.98
N ILE A 179 -48.27 11.59 -12.55
CA ILE A 179 -47.72 12.87 -12.07
C ILE A 179 -48.79 13.95 -12.17
N ASP A 180 -49.47 14.07 -13.31
CA ASP A 180 -50.47 15.11 -13.54
C ASP A 180 -51.70 14.95 -12.63
N GLU A 181 -52.11 13.71 -12.32
CA GLU A 181 -53.25 13.41 -11.45
C GLU A 181 -52.93 13.53 -9.94
N ASN A 182 -51.72 13.15 -9.51
CA ASN A 182 -51.35 13.10 -8.09
C ASN A 182 -50.59 14.33 -7.59
N THR A 183 -50.23 15.25 -8.48
CA THR A 183 -49.60 16.53 -8.09
C THR A 183 -50.38 17.79 -8.50
N PRO A 184 -51.72 17.84 -8.34
CA PRO A 184 -52.52 18.99 -8.74
C PRO A 184 -52.23 20.24 -7.92
N GLU A 185 -51.61 20.08 -6.74
CA GLU A 185 -51.26 21.16 -5.81
C GLU A 185 -49.96 21.88 -6.18
N LEU A 186 -49.13 21.28 -7.03
CA LEU A 186 -47.85 21.84 -7.45
C LEU A 186 -48.04 22.81 -8.62
N THR A 187 -47.27 23.89 -8.63
CA THR A 187 -47.17 24.83 -9.76
C THR A 187 -46.62 24.13 -11.01
N GLU A 188 -46.96 24.61 -12.20
CA GLU A 188 -46.53 24.01 -13.48
C GLU A 188 -45.00 23.82 -13.55
N LYS A 189 -44.20 24.78 -13.06
CA LYS A 189 -42.74 24.68 -12.97
C LYS A 189 -42.24 23.49 -12.15
N HIS A 190 -42.93 23.15 -11.05
CA HIS A 190 -42.58 22.03 -10.18
C HIS A 190 -42.95 20.68 -10.83
N ARG A 191 -44.06 20.63 -11.59
CA ARG A 191 -44.46 19.44 -12.35
C ARG A 191 -43.53 19.17 -13.52
N GLU A 192 -43.12 20.22 -14.24
CA GLU A 192 -42.13 20.09 -15.31
C GLU A 192 -40.81 19.54 -14.79
N ARG A 193 -40.36 19.97 -13.61
CA ARG A 193 -39.18 19.39 -12.97
C ARG A 193 -39.35 17.92 -12.63
N LEU A 194 -40.49 17.51 -12.08
CA LEU A 194 -40.79 16.09 -11.80
C LEU A 194 -40.80 15.24 -13.09
N LYS A 195 -41.31 15.79 -14.19
CA LYS A 195 -41.25 15.16 -15.52
C LYS A 195 -39.82 15.07 -16.07
N GLN A 196 -38.94 16.02 -15.74
CA GLN A 196 -37.50 15.96 -16.08
C GLN A 196 -36.76 14.94 -15.20
N GLU A 197 -37.01 14.91 -13.89
CA GLU A 197 -36.38 13.98 -12.94
C GLU A 197 -36.79 12.52 -13.19
N SER A 198 -38.01 12.29 -13.70
CA SER A 198 -38.48 10.97 -14.18
C SER A 198 -37.99 10.61 -15.59
N LEU A 199 -37.12 11.42 -16.21
CA LEU A 199 -36.56 11.21 -17.55
C LEU A 199 -37.62 11.11 -18.67
N ILE A 200 -38.82 11.62 -18.42
CA ILE A 200 -39.88 11.78 -19.43
C ILE A 200 -39.52 12.96 -20.34
N LEU A 201 -39.14 14.09 -19.72
CA LEU A 201 -38.59 15.26 -20.40
C LEU A 201 -37.05 15.28 -20.33
N PRO A 202 -36.37 15.93 -21.30
CA PRO A 202 -34.92 16.08 -21.27
C PRO A 202 -34.45 16.81 -20.00
N VAL A 203 -33.48 16.23 -19.29
CA VAL A 203 -32.89 16.85 -18.10
C VAL A 203 -32.06 18.06 -18.51
N LYS A 204 -32.52 19.26 -18.14
CA LYS A 204 -31.71 20.49 -18.22
C LYS A 204 -30.76 20.54 -17.02
N LEU A 205 -29.48 20.28 -17.25
CA LEU A 205 -28.43 20.33 -16.20
C LEU A 205 -28.15 21.77 -15.71
N PHE A 206 -28.28 22.74 -16.60
CA PHE A 206 -28.13 24.17 -16.31
C PHE A 206 -29.46 24.85 -16.63
N GLN A 207 -30.13 25.35 -15.60
CA GLN A 207 -31.41 26.06 -15.70
C GLN A 207 -31.14 27.55 -15.53
N ASP A 208 -31.77 28.38 -16.36
CA ASP A 208 -31.75 29.83 -16.21
C ASP A 208 -32.50 30.24 -14.93
N GLU A 209 -32.19 31.42 -14.36
CA GLU A 209 -32.75 31.83 -13.06
C GLU A 209 -34.28 31.89 -13.02
N GLU A 210 -34.92 32.16 -14.16
CA GLU A 210 -36.37 32.24 -14.32
C GLU A 210 -37.07 30.86 -14.36
N GLU A 211 -36.34 29.81 -14.77
CA GLU A 211 -36.82 28.43 -14.90
C GLU A 211 -36.58 27.59 -13.63
N ASN A 212 -35.88 28.12 -12.62
CA ASN A 212 -35.50 27.37 -11.43
C ASN A 212 -36.64 27.32 -10.39
N PRO A 213 -37.29 26.17 -10.16
CA PRO A 213 -38.41 26.08 -9.22
C PRO A 213 -37.98 26.17 -7.75
N ARG A 214 -36.68 26.21 -7.45
CA ARG A 214 -36.16 26.47 -6.08
C ARG A 214 -36.09 27.96 -5.73
N LYS A 215 -36.37 28.85 -6.70
CA LYS A 215 -36.35 30.30 -6.53
C LYS A 215 -37.75 30.94 -6.56
N ASP A 216 -38.80 30.13 -6.74
CA ASP A 216 -40.20 30.53 -6.54
C ASP A 216 -40.56 30.56 -5.04
#